data_AF-A0A9C7Z6X1-F1
#
_entry.id   AF-A0A9C7Z6X1-F1
#
_cell.length_a   1.000
_cell.length_b   1.000
_cell.length_c   1.000
_cell.angle_alpha   90.00
_cell.angle_beta   90.00
_cell.angle_gamma   90.00
#
_symmetry.space_group_name_H-M   'P 1'
#
loop_
_entity.id
_entity.type
_entity.pdbx_description
1 polymer ?
#
loop_
_entity_poly.entity_id
_entity_poly.type
_entity_poly.pdbx_seq_one_letter_code
_entity_poly.pdbx_strand_id
1 'polypeptide(L)'
;MSRKMRPYHAGFLGADTLIVLDEAHLIPPFERLLESIENSADSLAARDGKDRTLVPALHLLSLSATGLERQGEVFRLAEEDLGEHTSLTRHRLNTVKSLTIINGEVKNLPKYLAEAAWDLTESGMCPLRCLVYCNSRDQAKETRDELTKLGRRRAKGANNLPEMKTELFIGARRGHERESAADRLRELGFLAGSESKGDSVRFLVATSAGEVGVDLDADHMACDLVAWDRMVQRLGRVNRRGDGSARITVIDAGPFAPKTVSATEMRRIEMAHRQVRTLLEALPEIEDGHDASPRAIHDLKQQAEPDLRAVMEQATTPVPLRPALTRALLDAWSMTSLKMHAGRPEVAPWLRGWVDDKPQTVVLWRAHLPIPAPLPELENKRERRDWHKDIAAYFEATPPHVSEQLETETHLVADWLVARAKDLIEQPEAEFKAQNDGRPCSNDVPFPEDIVAIALNRESEFAQAFTLRELFNAVVQKGASEEEKKRAKKFMDRLKHSLMSKTLVVRYTVGGLDETGTLKSKVSAAPAWLGDLDERWEPEARKPDQRAIQ
;
A
#
# COMPACT_ATOMS: atom_id res chain seq x y z
N MET A 1 -9.58 0.66 -21.21
CA MET A 1 -9.05 0.57 -22.59
C MET A 1 -9.88 -0.39 -23.43
N SER A 2 -10.18 -0.05 -24.70
CA SER A 2 -10.91 -0.94 -25.62
C SER A 2 -10.08 -2.16 -26.03
N ARG A 3 -10.68 -3.35 -26.08
CA ARG A 3 -10.00 -4.60 -26.51
C ARG A 3 -9.42 -4.49 -27.92
N LYS A 4 -10.07 -3.72 -28.80
CA LYS A 4 -9.64 -3.49 -30.18
C LYS A 4 -8.31 -2.74 -30.30
N MET A 5 -7.89 -2.03 -29.25
CA MET A 5 -6.62 -1.29 -29.21
C MET A 5 -5.43 -2.13 -28.73
N ARG A 6 -5.68 -3.33 -28.17
CA ARG A 6 -4.61 -4.17 -27.62
C ARG A 6 -3.52 -4.55 -28.64
N PRO A 7 -3.84 -4.93 -29.91
CA PRO A 7 -2.80 -5.18 -30.91
C PRO A 7 -1.90 -3.97 -31.17
N TYR A 8 -2.49 -2.78 -31.26
CA TYR A 8 -1.75 -1.55 -31.47
C TYR A 8 -0.79 -1.27 -30.30
N HIS A 9 -1.27 -1.41 -29.07
CA HIS A 9 -0.44 -1.20 -27.87
C HIS A 9 0.69 -2.23 -27.79
N ALA A 10 0.43 -3.50 -28.15
CA ALA A 10 1.46 -4.51 -28.22
C ALA A 10 2.53 -4.19 -29.27
N GLY A 11 2.12 -3.69 -30.45
CA GLY A 11 3.05 -3.23 -31.49
C GLY A 11 3.89 -2.04 -31.03
N PHE A 12 3.28 -1.05 -30.39
CA PHE A 12 3.99 0.13 -29.90
C PHE A 12 4.96 -0.17 -28.75
N LEU A 13 4.63 -1.11 -27.86
CA LEU A 13 5.49 -1.47 -26.72
C LEU A 13 6.57 -2.51 -27.08
N GLY A 14 6.35 -3.29 -28.13
CA GLY A 14 7.22 -4.41 -28.50
C GLY A 14 8.29 -4.07 -29.54
N ALA A 15 8.29 -2.84 -30.07
CA ALA A 15 9.22 -2.39 -31.11
C ALA A 15 9.94 -1.13 -30.63
N ASP A 16 11.28 -1.14 -30.66
CA ASP A 16 12.14 0.02 -30.39
C ASP A 16 11.76 0.79 -29.11
N THR A 17 11.45 0.06 -28.04
CA THR A 17 10.93 0.63 -26.80
C THR A 17 11.94 0.49 -25.67
N LEU A 18 12.28 1.60 -25.03
CA LEU A 18 12.98 1.61 -23.74
C LEU A 18 11.96 1.56 -22.60
N ILE A 19 12.01 0.49 -21.82
CA ILE A 19 11.25 0.34 -20.58
C ILE A 19 12.16 0.72 -19.41
N VAL A 20 11.80 1.82 -18.74
CA VAL A 20 12.43 2.21 -17.47
C VAL A 20 11.54 1.71 -16.34
N LEU A 21 12.02 0.70 -15.61
CA LEU A 21 11.30 0.12 -14.49
C LEU A 21 11.84 0.69 -13.18
N ASP A 22 11.16 1.71 -12.66
CA ASP A 22 11.48 2.29 -11.37
C ASP A 22 11.00 1.41 -10.21
N GLU A 23 11.77 1.42 -9.12
CA GLU A 23 11.56 0.58 -7.93
C GLU A 23 11.34 -0.91 -8.26
N ALA A 24 12.16 -1.46 -9.17
CA ALA A 24 12.02 -2.80 -9.72
C ALA A 24 11.97 -3.91 -8.64
N HIS A 25 12.59 -3.67 -7.48
CA HIS A 25 12.56 -4.58 -6.33
C HIS A 25 11.16 -4.84 -5.76
N LEU A 26 10.17 -3.99 -6.05
CA LEU A 26 8.78 -4.21 -5.64
C LEU A 26 8.06 -5.26 -6.50
N ILE A 27 8.53 -5.50 -7.72
CA ILE A 27 7.88 -6.42 -8.67
C ILE A 27 8.90 -7.31 -9.41
N PRO A 28 9.72 -8.08 -8.68
CA PRO A 28 10.77 -8.88 -9.29
C PRO A 28 10.26 -9.88 -10.35
N PRO A 29 9.07 -10.51 -10.21
CA PRO A 29 8.54 -11.36 -11.29
C PRO A 29 8.29 -10.62 -12.61
N PHE A 30 7.84 -9.36 -12.54
CA PHE A 30 7.62 -8.52 -13.72
C PHE A 30 8.94 -8.09 -14.35
N GLU A 31 9.91 -7.68 -13.55
CA GLU A 31 11.28 -7.41 -14.03
C GLU A 31 11.81 -8.63 -14.80
N ARG A 32 11.72 -9.82 -14.20
CA ARG A 32 12.18 -11.06 -14.83
C ARG A 32 11.36 -11.46 -16.06
N LEU A 33 10.09 -11.04 -16.15
CA LEU A 33 9.29 -11.19 -17.37
C LEU A 33 9.89 -10.31 -18.48
N LEU A 34 10.12 -9.03 -18.21
CA LEU A 34 10.68 -8.08 -19.18
C LEU A 34 12.08 -8.50 -19.63
N GLU A 35 12.94 -8.94 -18.71
CA GLU A 35 14.25 -9.51 -19.03
C GLU A 35 14.15 -10.72 -19.96
N SER A 36 13.14 -11.57 -19.76
CA SER A 36 12.92 -12.73 -20.64
C SER A 36 12.54 -12.28 -22.05
N ILE A 37 11.77 -11.20 -22.20
CA ILE A 37 11.38 -10.68 -23.52
C ILE A 37 12.58 -9.98 -24.20
N GLU A 38 13.36 -9.19 -23.46
CA GLU A 38 14.57 -8.53 -23.96
C GLU A 38 15.62 -9.53 -24.45
N ASN A 39 15.93 -10.55 -23.64
CA ASN A 39 17.06 -11.44 -23.90
C ASN A 39 16.72 -12.72 -24.70
N SER A 40 15.43 -13.07 -24.81
CA SER A 40 15.02 -14.36 -25.43
C SER A 40 14.50 -14.22 -26.85
N ALA A 41 15.11 -13.35 -27.66
CA ALA A 41 14.78 -13.22 -29.09
C ALA A 41 14.84 -14.58 -29.81
N ASP A 42 15.77 -15.45 -29.41
CA ASP A 42 15.96 -16.76 -30.05
C ASP A 42 14.81 -17.76 -29.84
N SER A 43 14.08 -17.65 -28.72
CA SER A 43 12.99 -18.56 -28.35
C SER A 43 11.59 -17.93 -28.44
N LEU A 44 11.49 -16.61 -28.38
CA LEU A 44 10.23 -15.86 -28.38
C LEU A 44 9.96 -15.10 -29.67
N ALA A 45 10.99 -14.68 -30.43
CA ALA A 45 10.83 -13.89 -31.66
C ALA A 45 10.63 -14.76 -32.92
N ALA A 46 10.75 -14.17 -34.10
CA ALA A 46 10.63 -14.88 -35.37
C ALA A 46 11.61 -16.08 -35.44
N ARG A 47 11.25 -17.16 -36.14
CA ARG A 47 12.14 -18.33 -36.28
C ARG A 47 13.31 -18.05 -37.21
N ASP A 48 13.09 -17.25 -38.25
CA ASP A 48 14.15 -16.80 -39.16
C ASP A 48 14.90 -15.62 -38.52
N GLY A 49 16.23 -15.71 -38.45
CA GLY A 49 17.09 -14.66 -37.93
C GLY A 49 17.00 -13.36 -38.73
N LYS A 50 16.68 -13.42 -40.03
CA LYS A 50 16.47 -12.22 -40.86
C LYS A 50 15.26 -11.41 -40.44
N ASP A 51 14.20 -12.09 -40.00
CA ASP A 51 12.98 -11.44 -39.53
C ASP A 51 13.17 -10.82 -38.14
N ARG A 52 14.10 -11.34 -37.34
CA ARG A 52 14.44 -10.79 -36.01
C ARG A 52 15.06 -9.40 -36.09
N THR A 53 15.78 -9.09 -37.18
CA THR A 53 16.41 -7.78 -37.34
C THR A 53 15.50 -6.73 -37.98
N LEU A 54 14.28 -7.11 -38.40
CA LEU A 54 13.32 -6.17 -38.99
C LEU A 54 12.69 -5.25 -37.95
N VAL A 55 12.59 -5.71 -36.70
CA VAL A 55 12.00 -4.96 -35.59
C VAL A 55 13.09 -4.73 -34.56
N PRO A 56 13.45 -3.47 -34.25
CA PRO A 56 14.42 -3.18 -33.19
C PRO A 56 13.95 -3.76 -31.86
N ALA A 57 14.90 -4.27 -31.08
CA ALA A 57 14.61 -4.89 -29.80
C ALA A 57 14.07 -3.87 -28.79
N LEU A 58 13.32 -4.37 -27.82
CA LEU A 58 13.02 -3.60 -26.62
C LEU A 58 14.25 -3.60 -25.70
N HIS A 59 14.41 -2.54 -24.91
CA HIS A 59 15.48 -2.39 -23.94
C HIS A 59 14.90 -2.21 -22.54
N LEU A 60 15.52 -2.83 -21.54
CA LEU A 60 15.11 -2.74 -20.13
C LEU A 60 16.17 -2.05 -19.28
N LEU A 61 15.77 -0.94 -18.66
CA LEU A 61 16.51 -0.25 -17.61
C LEU A 61 15.78 -0.42 -16.28
N SER A 62 16.22 -1.39 -15.47
CA SER A 62 15.73 -1.56 -14.09
C SER A 62 16.44 -0.61 -13.14
N LEU A 63 15.67 0.19 -12.41
CA LEU A 63 16.17 1.09 -11.36
C LEU A 63 15.77 0.52 -10.00
N SER A 64 16.74 0.28 -9.14
CA SER A 64 16.49 -0.19 -7.78
C SER A 64 17.67 0.05 -6.86
N ALA A 65 17.40 0.53 -5.64
CA ALA A 65 18.41 0.65 -4.59
C ALA A 65 18.83 -0.71 -4.00
N THR A 66 17.96 -1.72 -4.09
CA THR A 66 18.14 -3.05 -3.48
C THR A 66 18.06 -4.18 -4.50
N GLY A 67 18.24 -3.87 -5.78
CA GLY A 67 18.15 -4.85 -6.87
C GLY A 67 19.13 -6.03 -6.71
N LEU A 68 18.66 -7.20 -7.13
CA LEU A 68 19.48 -8.41 -7.25
C LEU A 68 20.50 -8.25 -8.39
N GLU A 69 21.56 -9.06 -8.38
CA GLU A 69 22.52 -9.08 -9.48
C GLU A 69 21.84 -9.52 -10.79
N ARG A 70 22.00 -8.71 -11.83
CA ARG A 70 21.53 -8.97 -13.20
C ARG A 70 22.66 -9.61 -14.01
N GLN A 71 22.30 -10.52 -14.92
CA GLN A 71 23.22 -11.00 -15.96
C GLN A 71 23.30 -9.96 -17.10
N GLY A 72 24.52 -9.60 -17.51
CA GLY A 72 24.77 -8.63 -18.57
C GLY A 72 25.46 -7.37 -18.08
N GLU A 73 25.50 -6.34 -18.92
CA GLU A 73 26.07 -5.04 -18.57
C GLU A 73 25.12 -4.31 -17.62
N VAL A 74 25.60 -4.03 -16.41
CA VAL A 74 24.83 -3.34 -15.37
C VAL A 74 25.38 -1.93 -15.22
N PHE A 75 24.54 -0.93 -15.46
CA PHE A 75 24.88 0.44 -15.15
C PHE A 75 25.05 0.58 -13.63
N ARG A 76 26.24 0.94 -13.19
CA ARG A 76 26.62 1.09 -11.77
C ARG A 76 27.26 2.44 -11.58
N LEU A 77 27.13 2.96 -10.37
CA LEU A 77 27.88 4.14 -9.96
C LEU A 77 29.39 3.83 -10.02
N ALA A 78 30.09 4.54 -10.89
CA ALA A 78 31.54 4.45 -11.06
C ALA A 78 32.25 5.55 -10.26
N GLU A 79 33.56 5.44 -10.08
CA GLU A 79 34.35 6.42 -9.33
C GLU A 79 34.36 7.78 -10.04
N GLU A 80 34.25 7.77 -11.38
CA GLU A 80 34.14 8.95 -12.23
C GLU A 80 32.81 9.70 -12.01
N ASP A 81 31.73 8.98 -11.66
CA ASP A 81 30.40 9.56 -11.40
C ASP A 81 30.33 10.31 -10.06
N LEU A 82 31.29 10.08 -9.17
CA LEU A 82 31.35 10.73 -7.86
C LEU A 82 31.70 12.22 -7.96
N GLY A 83 32.23 12.70 -9.10
CA GLY A 83 32.58 14.11 -9.31
C GLY A 83 33.74 14.58 -8.42
N GLU A 84 33.74 15.86 -8.03
CA GLU A 84 34.73 16.45 -7.10
C GLU A 84 34.38 16.18 -5.63
N HIS A 85 35.29 16.47 -4.69
CA HIS A 85 35.06 16.21 -3.26
C HIS A 85 33.84 16.94 -2.69
N THR A 86 33.49 18.09 -3.28
CA THR A 86 32.34 18.93 -2.92
C THR A 86 31.05 18.55 -3.66
N SER A 87 31.07 17.50 -4.48
CA SER A 87 29.90 17.10 -5.26
C SER A 87 28.75 16.65 -4.35
N LEU A 88 27.52 16.89 -4.82
CA LEU A 88 26.32 16.41 -4.14
C LEU A 88 26.31 14.87 -3.99
N THR A 89 26.86 14.15 -4.97
CA THR A 89 26.96 12.69 -4.96
C THR A 89 27.82 12.20 -3.80
N ARG A 90 29.05 12.72 -3.65
CA ARG A 90 29.93 12.34 -2.53
C ARG A 90 29.37 12.79 -1.20
N HIS A 91 28.77 13.98 -1.15
CA HIS A 91 28.14 14.47 0.06
C HIS A 91 27.04 13.51 0.54
N ARG A 92 26.14 13.08 -0.36
CA ARG A 92 25.03 12.16 -0.03
C ARG A 92 25.47 10.72 0.23
N LEU A 93 26.56 10.26 -0.37
CA LEU A 93 27.06 8.90 -0.12
C LEU A 93 27.72 8.77 1.25
N ASN A 94 28.43 9.82 1.68
CA ASN A 94 29.20 9.83 2.92
C ASN A 94 28.44 10.47 4.09
N THR A 95 27.12 10.62 3.98
CA THR A 95 26.30 11.18 5.07
C THR A 95 26.40 10.30 6.30
N VAL A 96 26.68 10.91 7.45
CA VAL A 96 26.86 10.18 8.71
C VAL A 96 25.51 9.62 9.18
N LYS A 97 25.47 8.31 9.42
CA LYS A 97 24.32 7.58 9.94
C LYS A 97 24.79 6.54 10.95
N SER A 98 24.70 6.86 12.24
CA SER A 98 25.07 5.93 13.30
C SER A 98 23.90 5.03 13.69
N LEU A 99 24.10 3.72 13.59
CA LEU A 99 23.11 2.70 13.88
C LEU A 99 23.45 1.91 15.14
N THR A 100 22.48 1.80 16.03
CA THR A 100 22.55 0.95 17.23
C THR A 100 21.43 -0.08 17.22
N ILE A 101 21.68 -1.25 17.81
CA ILE A 101 20.71 -2.35 17.89
C ILE A 101 20.38 -2.59 19.37
N ILE A 102 19.10 -2.54 19.71
CA ILE A 102 18.58 -2.80 21.06
C ILE A 102 17.70 -4.05 21.01
N ASN A 103 17.92 -4.98 21.93
CA ASN A 103 17.07 -6.16 22.06
C ASN A 103 15.74 -5.80 22.74
N GLY A 104 14.65 -6.32 22.20
CA GLY A 104 13.31 -6.12 22.72
C GLY A 104 12.45 -7.38 22.61
N GLU A 105 11.15 -7.19 22.80
CA GLU A 105 10.12 -8.23 22.74
C GLU A 105 8.96 -7.77 21.87
N VAL A 106 8.45 -8.64 20.99
CA VAL A 106 7.37 -8.29 20.04
C VAL A 106 6.16 -7.66 20.72
N LYS A 107 5.79 -8.16 21.92
CA LYS A 107 4.64 -7.68 22.68
C LYS A 107 4.79 -6.23 23.15
N ASN A 108 6.01 -5.81 23.45
CA ASN A 108 6.33 -4.48 23.97
C ASN A 108 6.97 -3.58 22.90
N LEU A 109 7.08 -4.06 21.65
CA LEU A 109 7.73 -3.34 20.57
C LEU A 109 7.18 -1.92 20.37
N PRO A 110 5.85 -1.65 20.37
CA PRO A 110 5.35 -0.28 20.23
C PRO A 110 5.86 0.68 21.30
N LYS A 111 6.03 0.18 22.53
CA LYS A 111 6.58 0.94 23.65
C LYS A 111 8.07 1.20 23.45
N TYR A 112 8.85 0.18 23.08
CA TYR A 112 10.29 0.33 22.81
C TYR A 112 10.56 1.32 21.67
N LEU A 113 9.78 1.25 20.58
CA LEU A 113 9.88 2.20 19.48
C LEU A 113 9.55 3.63 19.91
N ALA A 114 8.49 3.80 20.70
CA ALA A 114 8.11 5.11 21.22
C ALA A 114 9.16 5.70 22.17
N GLU A 115 9.75 4.88 23.05
CA GLU A 115 10.83 5.28 23.96
C GLU A 115 12.11 5.62 23.18
N ALA A 116 12.54 4.76 22.25
CA ALA A 116 13.71 5.02 21.41
C ALA A 116 13.57 6.30 20.59
N ALA A 117 12.41 6.51 19.96
CA ALA A 117 12.13 7.72 19.20
C ALA A 117 12.15 8.98 20.08
N TRP A 118 11.63 8.89 21.30
CA TRP A 118 11.65 9.97 22.29
C TRP A 118 13.06 10.29 22.78
N ASP A 119 13.90 9.28 22.98
CA ASP A 119 15.29 9.49 23.42
C ASP A 119 16.15 10.10 22.31
N LEU A 120 15.88 9.75 21.05
CA LEU A 120 16.53 10.37 19.88
C LEU A 120 16.28 11.89 19.80
N THR A 121 15.18 12.39 20.35
CA THR A 121 14.88 13.85 20.41
C THR A 121 15.44 14.51 21.67
N GLU A 122 16.40 13.85 22.35
CA GLU A 122 16.95 14.28 23.64
C GLU A 122 15.84 14.43 24.69
N SER A 123 15.00 13.39 24.80
CA SER A 123 13.83 13.40 25.68
C SER A 123 12.85 14.54 25.39
N GLY A 124 12.69 14.88 24.11
CA GLY A 124 11.80 15.92 23.62
C GLY A 124 12.38 17.33 23.64
N MET A 125 13.66 17.53 24.01
CA MET A 125 14.28 18.85 24.11
C MET A 125 14.79 19.39 22.77
N CYS A 126 15.16 18.51 21.85
CA CYS A 126 15.72 18.89 20.56
C CYS A 126 14.62 18.91 19.48
N PRO A 127 14.28 20.08 18.91
CA PRO A 127 13.25 20.19 17.87
C PRO A 127 13.78 19.63 16.54
N LEU A 128 13.42 18.38 16.25
CA LEU A 128 13.84 17.66 15.05
C LEU A 128 12.72 16.77 14.49
N ARG A 129 12.97 16.20 13.31
CA ARG A 129 12.11 15.23 12.62
C ARG A 129 12.60 13.82 12.92
N CYS A 130 11.81 13.04 13.67
CA CYS A 130 12.12 11.65 13.99
C CYS A 130 11.14 10.73 13.26
N LEU A 131 11.69 9.81 12.46
CA LEU A 131 10.93 8.82 11.72
C LEU A 131 10.85 7.51 12.53
N VAL A 132 9.67 6.91 12.62
CA VAL A 132 9.45 5.68 13.37
C VAL A 132 8.83 4.63 12.45
N TYR A 133 9.55 3.58 12.11
CA TYR A 133 9.01 2.49 11.29
C TYR A 133 8.51 1.32 12.12
N CYS A 134 7.34 0.80 11.74
CA CYS A 134 6.78 -0.44 12.24
C CYS A 134 6.44 -1.38 11.07
N ASN A 135 6.67 -2.69 11.24
CA ASN A 135 6.36 -3.69 10.24
C ASN A 135 4.84 -3.85 10.04
N SER A 136 4.03 -3.67 11.09
CA SER A 136 2.57 -3.81 11.01
C SER A 136 1.81 -2.50 11.27
N ARG A 137 0.62 -2.39 10.67
CA ARG A 137 -0.28 -1.22 10.84
C ARG A 137 -0.77 -1.07 12.28
N ASP A 138 -1.02 -2.18 12.97
CA ASP A 138 -1.49 -2.16 14.35
C ASP A 138 -0.39 -1.64 15.29
N GLN A 139 0.85 -2.10 15.11
CA GLN A 139 1.99 -1.59 15.86
C GLN A 139 2.26 -0.12 15.56
N ALA A 140 2.10 0.34 14.31
CA ALA A 140 2.24 1.76 13.99
C ALA A 140 1.19 2.62 14.73
N LYS A 141 -0.07 2.18 14.75
CA LYS A 141 -1.14 2.86 15.50
C LYS A 141 -0.85 2.89 17.01
N GLU A 142 -0.44 1.77 17.58
CA GLU A 142 -0.11 1.66 19.00
C GLU A 142 1.13 2.50 19.37
N THR A 143 2.18 2.50 18.54
CA THR A 143 3.41 3.28 18.74
C THR A 143 3.10 4.78 18.75
N ARG A 144 2.27 5.25 17.81
CA ARG A 144 1.79 6.64 17.78
C ARG A 144 1.04 7.01 19.06
N ASP A 145 0.18 6.13 19.53
CA ASP A 145 -0.60 6.36 20.75
C ASP A 145 0.31 6.38 21.99
N GLU A 146 1.32 5.51 22.07
CA GLU A 146 2.33 5.52 23.13
C GLU A 146 3.22 6.76 23.10
N LEU A 147 3.67 7.21 21.93
CA LEU A 147 4.38 8.49 21.76
C LEU A 147 3.54 9.66 22.25
N THR A 148 2.26 9.70 21.86
CA THR A 148 1.33 10.74 22.30
C THR A 148 1.16 10.75 23.83
N LYS A 149 1.06 9.56 24.45
CA LYS A 149 1.00 9.42 25.91
C LYS A 149 2.32 9.82 26.59
N LEU A 150 3.47 9.49 26.02
CA LEU A 150 4.79 9.87 26.53
C LEU A 150 4.93 11.39 26.52
N GLY A 151 4.68 12.05 25.37
CA GLY A 151 4.74 13.50 25.25
C GLY A 151 3.84 14.21 26.25
N ARG A 152 2.58 13.78 26.41
CA ARG A 152 1.64 14.34 27.41
C ARG A 152 2.12 14.17 28.85
N ARG A 153 2.69 13.01 29.20
CA ARG A 153 3.20 12.74 30.55
C ARG A 153 4.41 13.62 30.88
N ARG A 154 5.33 13.77 29.93
CA ARG A 154 6.57 14.54 30.11
C ARG A 154 6.30 16.05 30.09
N ALA A 155 5.38 16.52 29.25
CA ALA A 155 4.92 17.92 29.23
C ALA A 155 4.31 18.37 30.56
N LYS A 156 3.63 17.49 31.31
CA LYS A 156 3.11 17.82 32.65
C LYS A 156 4.20 18.03 33.71
N GLY A 157 5.41 17.53 33.47
CA GLY A 157 6.52 17.59 34.41
C GLY A 157 7.63 18.58 34.03
N ALA A 158 7.52 19.27 32.89
CA ALA A 158 8.56 20.16 32.38
C ALA A 158 7.95 21.46 31.86
N ASN A 159 8.53 22.60 32.23
CA ASN A 159 7.99 23.92 31.89
C ASN A 159 8.37 24.40 30.47
N ASN A 160 9.36 23.77 29.80
CA ASN A 160 9.97 24.29 28.56
C ASN A 160 10.14 23.22 27.46
N LEU A 161 9.23 22.24 27.34
CA LEU A 161 9.27 21.30 26.22
C LEU A 161 8.77 21.97 24.92
N PRO A 162 9.50 21.85 23.80
CA PRO A 162 9.00 22.13 22.46
C PRO A 162 7.60 21.52 22.21
N GLU A 163 6.83 22.14 21.32
CA GLU A 163 5.58 21.55 20.85
C GLU A 163 5.89 20.18 20.23
N MET A 164 5.04 19.18 20.48
CA MET A 164 5.18 17.84 19.88
C MET A 164 4.06 17.60 18.87
N LYS A 165 4.45 17.26 17.65
CA LYS A 165 3.53 16.85 16.57
C LYS A 165 3.79 15.39 16.21
N THR A 166 2.73 14.63 15.98
CA THR A 166 2.84 13.22 15.60
C THR A 166 1.88 12.94 14.45
N GLU A 167 2.38 12.29 13.41
CA GLU A 167 1.63 11.93 12.20
C GLU A 167 1.70 10.42 11.94
N LEU A 168 0.65 9.86 11.32
CA LEU A 168 0.57 8.43 10.99
C LEU A 168 0.54 8.22 9.48
N PHE A 169 1.52 7.49 8.96
CA PHE A 169 1.64 7.21 7.54
C PHE A 169 1.62 5.70 7.24
N ILE A 170 0.41 5.20 7.01
CA ILE A 170 0.13 3.79 6.76
C ILE A 170 -0.57 3.59 5.42
N GLY A 171 -0.38 2.42 4.82
CA GLY A 171 -1.06 2.02 3.58
C GLY A 171 -2.56 1.76 3.76
N ALA A 172 -3.24 1.37 2.66
CA ALA A 172 -4.71 1.23 2.57
C ALA A 172 -5.49 2.52 2.91
N ARG A 173 -4.95 3.64 2.44
CA ARG A 173 -5.58 4.95 2.49
C ARG A 173 -6.37 5.21 1.21
N ARG A 174 -7.53 5.85 1.33
CA ARG A 174 -8.28 6.38 0.18
C ARG A 174 -7.45 7.41 -0.60
N GLY A 175 -7.61 7.47 -1.92
CA GLY A 175 -6.81 8.33 -2.78
C GLY A 175 -6.83 9.82 -2.39
N HIS A 176 -7.98 10.37 -2.02
CA HIS A 176 -8.12 11.76 -1.58
C HIS A 176 -7.26 12.07 -0.32
N GLU A 177 -7.37 11.26 0.73
CA GLU A 177 -6.59 11.45 1.96
C GLU A 177 -5.10 11.17 1.76
N ARG A 178 -4.70 10.49 0.68
CA ARG A 178 -3.29 10.32 0.30
C ARG A 178 -2.68 11.66 -0.12
N GLU A 179 -3.43 12.50 -0.82
CA GLU A 179 -2.98 13.86 -1.19
C GLU A 179 -2.84 14.72 0.06
N SER A 180 -3.85 14.72 0.94
CA SER A 180 -3.77 15.42 2.23
C SER A 180 -2.63 14.91 3.12
N ALA A 181 -2.30 13.61 3.04
CA ALA A 181 -1.13 13.04 3.70
C ALA A 181 0.15 13.71 3.22
N ALA A 182 0.32 13.86 1.90
CA ALA A 182 1.50 14.45 1.30
C ALA A 182 1.65 15.92 1.71
N ASP A 183 0.55 16.66 1.75
CA ASP A 183 0.55 18.05 2.25
C ASP A 183 0.94 18.13 3.72
N ARG A 184 0.41 17.22 4.55
CA ARG A 184 0.76 17.14 5.96
C ARG A 184 2.23 16.78 6.18
N LEU A 185 2.78 15.86 5.39
CA LEU A 185 4.21 15.51 5.41
C LEU A 185 5.08 16.71 5.02
N ARG A 186 4.63 17.51 4.04
CA ARG A 186 5.31 18.76 3.64
C ARG A 186 5.30 19.78 4.77
N GLU A 187 4.16 20.00 5.40
CA GLU A 187 4.00 20.93 6.53
C GLU A 187 4.89 20.53 7.73
N LEU A 188 5.00 19.23 8.00
CA LEU A 188 5.84 18.69 9.06
C LEU A 188 7.33 18.60 8.66
N GLY A 189 7.69 18.99 7.43
CA GLY A 189 9.07 19.02 6.96
C GLY A 189 9.67 17.65 6.63
N PHE A 190 8.85 16.59 6.52
CA PHE A 190 9.33 15.24 6.21
C PHE A 190 9.56 15.00 4.72
N LEU A 191 9.01 15.82 3.81
CA LEU A 191 9.34 15.73 2.38
C LEU A 191 10.68 16.41 2.11
N ALA A 192 11.57 15.74 1.38
CA ALA A 192 12.90 16.26 1.10
C ALA A 192 12.84 17.63 0.40
N GLY A 193 13.66 18.58 0.87
CA GLY A 193 13.65 19.96 0.37
C GLY A 193 12.59 20.87 0.98
N SER A 194 11.76 20.38 1.90
CA SER A 194 10.88 21.23 2.71
C SER A 194 11.73 22.02 3.72
N GLU A 195 11.48 23.32 3.86
CA GLU A 195 12.14 24.13 4.90
C GLU A 195 11.72 23.63 6.29
N SER A 196 12.69 23.23 7.12
CA SER A 196 12.44 22.89 8.52
C SER A 196 12.12 24.16 9.30
N LYS A 197 10.84 24.53 9.35
CA LYS A 197 10.36 25.68 10.12
C LYS A 197 9.91 25.32 11.52
N GLY A 198 10.85 24.80 12.31
CA GLY A 198 10.94 25.39 13.65
C GLY A 198 10.77 24.49 14.84
N ASP A 199 10.33 25.17 15.90
CA ASP A 199 10.63 24.91 17.32
C ASP A 199 9.80 23.77 17.92
N SER A 200 9.51 22.74 17.14
CA SER A 200 8.69 21.60 17.54
C SER A 200 9.37 20.26 17.24
N VAL A 201 9.19 19.30 18.13
CA VAL A 201 9.53 17.89 17.87
C VAL A 201 8.47 17.28 16.99
N ARG A 202 8.87 16.64 15.89
CA ARG A 202 7.94 16.08 14.90
C ARG A 202 8.23 14.59 14.74
N PHE A 203 7.23 13.77 14.98
CA PHE A 203 7.28 12.32 14.81
C PHE A 203 6.44 11.89 13.61
N LEU A 204 7.01 11.06 12.75
CA LEU A 204 6.27 10.37 11.70
C LEU A 204 6.30 8.88 11.99
N VAL A 205 5.15 8.28 12.31
CA VAL A 205 5.05 6.82 12.48
C VAL A 205 4.57 6.20 11.18
N ALA A 206 5.42 5.38 10.57
CA ALA A 206 5.19 4.82 9.24
C ALA A 206 5.25 3.29 9.22
N THR A 207 4.55 2.69 8.25
CA THR A 207 4.75 1.28 7.87
C THR A 207 5.60 1.20 6.60
N SER A 208 5.55 0.09 5.85
CA SER A 208 6.15 0.02 4.51
C SER A 208 5.65 1.09 3.54
N ALA A 209 4.54 1.77 3.85
CA ALA A 209 4.09 2.94 3.09
C ALA A 209 5.14 4.07 3.01
N GLY A 210 6.02 4.21 4.01
CA GLY A 210 7.12 5.20 3.98
C GLY A 210 8.38 4.71 3.25
N GLU A 211 8.47 3.42 2.92
CA GLU A 211 9.67 2.82 2.33
C GLU A 211 9.80 3.20 0.85
N VAL A 212 8.72 3.21 0.08
CA VAL A 212 8.77 3.43 -1.38
C VAL A 212 7.69 4.41 -1.84
N GLY A 213 8.00 5.20 -2.88
CA GLY A 213 7.05 6.12 -3.51
C GLY A 213 6.84 7.44 -2.75
N VAL A 214 7.65 7.72 -1.72
CA VAL A 214 7.65 8.99 -0.99
C VAL A 214 9.09 9.45 -0.71
N ASP A 215 9.40 10.70 -1.05
CA ASP A 215 10.74 11.29 -0.88
C ASP A 215 10.92 11.80 0.56
N LEU A 216 10.90 10.88 1.54
CA LEU A 216 11.05 11.24 2.95
C LEU A 216 12.50 11.59 3.31
N ASP A 217 12.63 12.58 4.17
CA ASP A 217 13.87 12.99 4.82
C ASP A 217 13.60 13.33 6.29
N ALA A 218 14.22 12.57 7.20
CA ALA A 218 14.14 12.76 8.64
C ALA A 218 15.54 12.92 9.24
N ASP A 219 15.65 13.54 10.40
CA ASP A 219 16.93 13.78 11.06
C ASP A 219 17.41 12.51 11.79
N HIS A 220 16.49 11.81 12.45
CA HIS A 220 16.76 10.57 13.18
C HIS A 220 15.69 9.50 12.90
N MET A 221 15.98 8.25 13.24
CA MET A 221 15.06 7.14 13.01
C MET A 221 15.05 6.10 14.15
N ALA A 222 13.86 5.64 14.53
CA ALA A 222 13.68 4.40 15.29
C ALA A 222 12.93 3.38 14.41
N CYS A 223 13.31 2.11 14.43
CA CYS A 223 12.58 1.10 13.65
C CYS A 223 12.67 -0.30 14.24
N ASP A 224 11.73 -1.16 13.89
CA ASP A 224 11.90 -2.60 14.08
C ASP A 224 12.85 -3.22 13.04
N LEU A 225 13.45 -4.35 13.41
CA LEU A 225 14.30 -5.13 12.51
C LEU A 225 13.43 -5.86 11.47
N VAL A 226 13.68 -5.60 10.18
CA VAL A 226 12.97 -6.22 9.04
C VAL A 226 13.96 -6.78 8.01
N ALA A 227 13.48 -7.43 6.95
CA ALA A 227 14.32 -7.96 5.87
C ALA A 227 15.34 -6.91 5.34
N TRP A 228 16.51 -7.38 4.91
CA TRP A 228 17.65 -6.54 4.56
C TRP A 228 17.32 -5.45 3.54
N ASP A 229 16.62 -5.80 2.46
CA ASP A 229 16.18 -4.86 1.43
C ASP A 229 15.31 -3.73 2.01
N ARG A 230 14.42 -4.07 2.93
CA ARG A 230 13.56 -3.09 3.60
C ARG A 230 14.33 -2.23 4.59
N MET A 231 15.32 -2.79 5.28
CA MET A 231 16.23 -2.00 6.12
C MET A 231 16.97 -0.96 5.29
N VAL A 232 17.58 -1.34 4.17
CA VAL A 232 18.27 -0.42 3.27
C VAL A 232 17.34 0.71 2.79
N GLN A 233 16.09 0.39 2.44
CA GLN A 233 15.11 1.41 2.05
C GLN A 233 14.80 2.40 3.18
N ARG A 234 14.57 1.90 4.41
CA ARG A 234 14.30 2.74 5.59
C ARG A 234 15.48 3.64 5.93
N LEU A 235 16.70 3.10 5.91
CA LEU A 235 17.95 3.84 6.11
C LEU A 235 18.13 4.94 5.05
N GLY A 236 17.60 4.74 3.85
CA GLY A 236 17.55 5.72 2.77
C GLY A 236 16.57 6.89 2.97
N ARG A 237 15.80 6.93 4.07
CA ARG A 237 14.82 7.98 4.40
C ARG A 237 15.24 8.85 5.60
N VAL A 238 16.40 8.57 6.19
CA VAL A 238 17.00 9.35 7.29
C VAL A 238 18.30 9.99 6.83
N ASN A 239 18.49 11.27 7.16
CA ASN A 239 19.57 12.15 6.69
C ASN A 239 19.84 11.94 5.20
N ARG A 240 18.77 12.04 4.41
CA ARG A 240 18.78 11.71 2.97
C ARG A 240 19.46 12.81 2.17
N ARG A 241 19.36 14.06 2.62
CA ARG A 241 20.00 15.22 1.99
C ARG A 241 21.49 15.34 2.35
N GLY A 242 21.86 14.90 3.55
CA GLY A 242 23.22 14.99 4.08
C GLY A 242 23.50 16.23 4.93
N ASP A 243 22.46 16.99 5.25
CA ASP A 243 22.58 18.29 5.94
C ASP A 243 22.97 18.17 7.43
N GLY A 244 23.07 16.95 7.98
CA GLY A 244 23.45 16.72 9.37
C GLY A 244 24.02 15.32 9.64
N SER A 245 23.88 14.85 10.87
CA SER A 245 24.27 13.51 11.32
C SER A 245 23.06 12.77 11.88
N ALA A 246 22.79 11.56 11.37
CA ALA A 246 21.66 10.76 11.84
C ALA A 246 22.07 9.78 12.95
N ARG A 247 21.17 9.62 13.92
CA ARG A 247 21.15 8.51 14.86
C ARG A 247 19.97 7.59 14.55
N ILE A 248 20.24 6.30 14.53
CA ILE A 248 19.28 5.25 14.19
C ILE A 248 19.27 4.22 15.31
N THR A 249 18.09 3.92 15.83
CA THR A 249 17.89 2.88 16.84
C THR A 249 17.02 1.78 16.27
N VAL A 250 17.60 0.59 16.09
CA VAL A 250 16.89 -0.61 15.62
C VAL A 250 16.49 -1.48 16.81
N ILE A 251 15.20 -1.78 16.93
CA ILE A 251 14.68 -2.69 17.95
C ILE A 251 14.60 -4.10 17.35
N ASP A 252 15.49 -4.98 17.81
CA ASP A 252 15.43 -6.41 17.51
C ASP A 252 14.49 -7.09 18.50
N ALA A 253 13.22 -7.21 18.11
CA ALA A 253 12.18 -7.88 18.88
C ALA A 253 12.03 -9.38 18.56
N GLY A 254 12.91 -9.94 17.73
CA GLY A 254 12.76 -11.28 17.15
C GLY A 254 11.87 -11.31 15.90
N PRO A 255 11.77 -12.49 15.25
CA PRO A 255 11.10 -12.63 13.95
C PRO A 255 9.59 -12.40 14.01
N PHE A 256 9.07 -11.68 13.02
CA PHE A 256 7.63 -11.57 12.78
C PHE A 256 7.14 -12.77 11.97
N ALA A 257 6.59 -13.77 12.66
CA ALA A 257 5.99 -14.93 12.00
C ALA A 257 4.45 -14.89 12.06
N PRO A 258 3.75 -15.28 10.98
CA PRO A 258 2.31 -15.53 11.04
C PRO A 258 1.97 -16.61 12.08
N LYS A 259 0.79 -16.52 12.69
CA LYS A 259 0.35 -17.46 13.75
C LYS A 259 0.28 -18.92 13.29
N THR A 260 0.19 -19.17 11.99
CA THR A 260 0.07 -20.49 11.38
C THR A 260 1.08 -20.64 10.26
N VAL A 261 2.27 -21.14 10.59
CA VAL A 261 3.32 -21.50 9.62
C VAL A 261 3.87 -22.88 9.95
N SER A 262 4.40 -23.58 8.95
CA SER A 262 5.07 -24.87 9.16
C SER A 262 6.35 -24.69 9.98
N ALA A 263 6.79 -25.73 10.69
CA ALA A 263 8.04 -25.69 11.46
C ALA A 263 9.27 -25.38 10.56
N THR A 264 9.26 -25.88 9.32
CA THR A 264 10.30 -25.60 8.33
C THR A 264 10.31 -24.12 7.94
N GLU A 265 9.14 -23.53 7.72
CA GLU A 265 9.03 -22.12 7.36
C GLU A 265 9.40 -21.21 8.54
N MET A 266 8.99 -21.55 9.76
CA MET A 266 9.40 -20.83 10.96
C MET A 266 10.93 -20.77 11.10
N ARG A 267 11.63 -21.90 10.89
CA ARG A 267 13.10 -21.93 10.91
C ARG A 267 13.73 -21.04 9.85
N ARG A 268 13.14 -20.96 8.65
CA ARG A 268 13.61 -20.05 7.60
C ARG A 268 13.44 -18.59 8.01
N ILE A 269 12.29 -18.22 8.58
CA ILE A 269 12.04 -16.86 9.08
C ILE A 269 13.03 -16.50 10.20
N GLU A 270 13.25 -17.39 11.16
CA GLU A 270 14.23 -17.21 12.24
C GLU A 270 15.65 -17.05 11.71
N MET A 271 16.04 -17.86 10.74
CA MET A 271 17.36 -17.78 10.11
C MET A 271 17.51 -16.46 9.36
N ALA A 272 16.57 -16.10 8.49
CA ALA A 272 16.58 -14.85 7.75
C ALA A 272 16.70 -13.64 8.68
N HIS A 273 15.92 -13.61 9.77
CA HIS A 273 15.99 -12.57 10.81
C HIS A 273 17.38 -12.45 11.43
N ARG A 274 18.01 -13.57 11.80
CA ARG A 274 19.39 -13.58 12.31
C ARG A 274 20.37 -13.03 11.28
N GLN A 275 20.22 -13.39 10.01
CA GLN A 275 21.11 -12.91 8.96
C GLN A 275 21.00 -11.39 8.74
N VAL A 276 19.81 -10.80 8.87
CA VAL A 276 19.68 -9.33 8.84
C VAL A 276 20.52 -8.71 9.95
N ARG A 277 20.41 -9.23 11.17
CA ARG A 277 21.20 -8.74 12.31
C ARG A 277 22.71 -8.87 12.03
N THR A 278 23.14 -10.02 11.53
CA THR A 278 24.55 -10.25 11.14
C THR A 278 25.04 -9.22 10.11
N LEU A 279 24.21 -8.81 9.15
CA LEU A 279 24.59 -7.78 8.18
C LEU A 279 24.71 -6.39 8.81
N LEU A 280 23.81 -6.04 9.72
CA LEU A 280 23.90 -4.76 10.43
C LEU A 280 25.13 -4.70 11.34
N GLU A 281 25.46 -5.80 12.02
CA GLU A 281 26.66 -5.93 12.86
C GLU A 281 27.96 -6.00 12.02
N ALA A 282 27.88 -6.38 10.75
CA ALA A 282 29.01 -6.40 9.81
C ALA A 282 29.33 -5.01 9.21
N LEU A 283 28.48 -4.01 9.44
CA LEU A 283 28.78 -2.63 9.05
C LEU A 283 29.94 -2.06 9.88
N PRO A 284 30.78 -1.16 9.32
CA PRO A 284 31.93 -0.60 10.03
C PRO A 284 31.57 0.01 11.38
N GLU A 285 32.33 -0.28 12.42
CA GLU A 285 32.16 0.35 13.72
C GLU A 285 32.60 1.83 13.67
N ILE A 286 31.80 2.69 14.30
CA ILE A 286 32.08 4.10 14.55
C ILE A 286 31.82 4.40 16.02
N GLU A 287 32.20 5.59 16.49
CA GLU A 287 32.16 5.97 17.92
C GLU A 287 30.82 5.65 18.61
N ASP A 288 29.71 5.88 17.92
CA ASP A 288 28.34 5.76 18.46
C ASP A 288 27.53 4.59 17.87
N GLY A 289 28.16 3.55 17.31
CA GLY A 289 27.47 2.39 16.74
C GLY A 289 28.09 1.87 15.44
N HIS A 290 27.26 1.51 14.46
CA HIS A 290 27.69 1.07 13.13
C HIS A 290 27.39 2.12 12.06
N ASP A 291 28.28 2.29 11.08
CA ASP A 291 28.07 3.19 9.95
C ASP A 291 27.05 2.62 8.96
N ALA A 292 25.85 3.20 8.96
CA ALA A 292 24.77 2.88 8.04
C ALA A 292 24.67 3.87 6.87
N SER A 293 25.76 4.59 6.55
CA SER A 293 25.84 5.48 5.38
C SER A 293 25.59 4.71 4.07
N PRO A 294 25.08 5.38 3.02
CA PRO A 294 24.93 4.74 1.72
C PRO A 294 26.25 4.17 1.18
N ARG A 295 27.39 4.81 1.48
CA ARG A 295 28.73 4.30 1.14
C ARG A 295 29.04 2.99 1.86
N ALA A 296 28.86 2.93 3.17
CA ALA A 296 29.13 1.71 3.94
C ALA A 296 28.28 0.52 3.48
N ILE A 297 26.99 0.75 3.21
CA ILE A 297 26.08 -0.29 2.68
C ILE A 297 26.50 -0.72 1.27
N HIS A 298 26.91 0.24 0.42
CA HIS A 298 27.40 -0.06 -0.93
C HIS A 298 28.68 -0.89 -0.89
N ASP A 299 29.65 -0.49 -0.08
CA ASP A 299 30.94 -1.15 0.07
C ASP A 299 30.76 -2.57 0.64
N LEU A 300 29.86 -2.74 1.62
CA LEU A 300 29.48 -4.06 2.15
C LEU A 300 28.97 -4.99 1.04
N LYS A 301 28.15 -4.48 0.12
CA LYS A 301 27.61 -5.26 -1.02
C LYS A 301 28.70 -5.60 -2.04
N GLN A 302 29.54 -4.63 -2.41
CA GLN A 302 30.57 -4.82 -3.44
C GLN A 302 31.71 -5.74 -2.99
N GLN A 303 32.09 -5.61 -1.72
CA GLN A 303 33.20 -6.34 -1.12
C GLN A 303 32.74 -7.64 -0.45
N ALA A 304 31.46 -8.01 -0.60
CA ALA A 304 30.93 -9.23 -0.03
C ALA A 304 31.64 -10.46 -0.62
N GLU A 305 32.38 -11.15 0.23
CA GLU A 305 32.88 -12.50 -0.02
C GLU A 305 31.71 -13.51 -0.13
N PRO A 306 31.90 -14.70 -0.71
CA PRO A 306 30.82 -15.66 -0.96
C PRO A 306 29.94 -15.98 0.25
N ASP A 307 30.53 -16.09 1.44
CA ASP A 307 29.80 -16.35 2.68
C ASP A 307 28.89 -15.17 3.06
N LEU A 308 29.39 -13.93 2.96
CA LEU A 308 28.61 -12.73 3.23
C LEU A 308 27.51 -12.51 2.19
N ARG A 309 27.76 -12.88 0.92
CA ARG A 309 26.71 -12.89 -0.12
C ARG A 309 25.59 -13.86 0.21
N ALA A 310 25.92 -15.07 0.67
CA ALA A 310 24.91 -16.04 1.09
C ALA A 310 24.09 -15.54 2.29
N VAL A 311 24.73 -14.86 3.25
CA VAL A 311 24.05 -14.18 4.36
C VAL A 311 23.09 -13.10 3.83
N MET A 312 23.55 -12.26 2.90
CA MET A 312 22.75 -11.20 2.30
C MET A 312 21.54 -11.73 1.53
N GLU A 313 21.70 -12.80 0.75
CA GLU A 313 20.61 -13.48 0.04
C GLU A 313 19.57 -14.04 1.01
N GLN A 314 20.00 -14.64 2.12
CA GLN A 314 19.11 -15.20 3.14
C GLN A 314 18.39 -14.13 3.96
N ALA A 315 19.00 -12.95 4.12
CA ALA A 315 18.42 -11.82 4.84
C ALA A 315 17.44 -11.00 3.98
N THR A 316 17.51 -11.13 2.66
CA THR A 316 16.69 -10.40 1.69
C THR A 316 15.35 -11.12 1.47
N THR A 317 14.29 -10.37 1.21
CA THR A 317 12.97 -10.94 0.89
C THR A 317 13.06 -11.90 -0.31
N PRO A 318 12.65 -13.19 -0.18
CA PRO A 318 12.73 -14.14 -1.27
C PRO A 318 11.88 -13.72 -2.47
N VAL A 319 12.41 -13.87 -3.69
CA VAL A 319 11.66 -13.61 -4.91
C VAL A 319 10.53 -14.63 -5.05
N PRO A 320 9.27 -14.19 -5.26
CA PRO A 320 8.16 -15.10 -5.51
C PRO A 320 8.42 -16.01 -6.71
N LEU A 321 8.02 -17.28 -6.59
CA LEU A 321 8.05 -18.20 -7.73
C LEU A 321 7.16 -17.65 -8.85
N ARG A 322 7.57 -17.87 -10.10
CA ARG A 322 6.82 -17.41 -11.28
C ARG A 322 6.82 -18.48 -12.36
N PRO A 323 5.77 -18.55 -13.19
CA PRO A 323 5.78 -19.42 -14.35
C PRO A 323 6.81 -18.98 -15.39
N ALA A 324 7.33 -19.94 -16.15
CA ALA A 324 8.17 -19.67 -17.31
C ALA A 324 7.36 -19.01 -18.43
N LEU A 325 7.97 -18.08 -19.17
CA LEU A 325 7.39 -17.52 -20.38
C LEU A 325 7.68 -18.46 -21.57
N THR A 326 6.67 -18.77 -22.38
CA THR A 326 6.83 -19.64 -23.56
C THR A 326 6.15 -19.02 -24.77
N ARG A 327 6.58 -19.42 -25.98
CA ARG A 327 5.99 -18.93 -27.23
C ARG A 327 4.49 -19.23 -27.33
N ALA A 328 4.05 -20.44 -26.94
CA ALA A 328 2.63 -20.81 -26.98
C ALA A 328 1.75 -19.91 -26.10
N LEU A 329 2.28 -19.46 -24.95
CA LEU A 329 1.58 -18.51 -24.08
C LEU A 329 1.47 -17.12 -24.71
N LEU A 330 2.54 -16.64 -25.35
CA LEU A 330 2.52 -15.39 -26.09
C LEU A 330 1.52 -15.44 -27.24
N ASP A 331 1.50 -16.53 -28.01
CA ASP A 331 0.54 -16.73 -29.09
C ASP A 331 -0.91 -16.69 -28.54
N ALA A 332 -1.18 -17.36 -27.42
CA ALA A 332 -2.49 -17.34 -26.77
C ALA A 332 -2.90 -15.93 -26.28
N TRP A 333 -1.98 -15.14 -25.72
CA TRP A 333 -2.23 -13.75 -25.33
C TRP A 333 -2.41 -12.80 -26.53
N SER A 334 -1.73 -13.07 -27.65
CA SER A 334 -1.79 -12.26 -28.88
C SER A 334 -3.15 -12.32 -29.60
N MET A 335 -3.96 -13.37 -29.37
CA MET A 335 -5.31 -13.56 -29.95
C MET A 335 -6.37 -12.61 -29.36
N THR A 336 -6.07 -11.32 -29.30
CA THR A 336 -6.83 -10.28 -28.57
C THR A 336 -8.27 -10.08 -29.06
N SER A 337 -8.63 -10.58 -30.25
CA SER A 337 -10.00 -10.60 -30.78
C SER A 337 -10.94 -11.52 -30.01
N LEU A 338 -10.42 -12.57 -29.36
CA LEU A 338 -11.22 -13.55 -28.62
C LEU A 338 -11.55 -13.03 -27.21
N LYS A 339 -12.85 -12.97 -26.88
CA LYS A 339 -13.32 -12.52 -25.56
C LYS A 339 -12.86 -13.46 -24.45
N MET A 340 -13.01 -14.76 -24.68
CA MET A 340 -12.53 -15.84 -23.82
C MET A 340 -11.70 -16.82 -24.66
N HIS A 341 -10.62 -17.34 -24.08
CA HIS A 341 -9.76 -18.34 -24.70
C HIS A 341 -9.26 -19.28 -23.60
N ALA A 342 -9.66 -20.55 -23.63
CA ALA A 342 -9.39 -21.49 -22.53
C ALA A 342 -7.89 -21.72 -22.27
N GLY A 343 -7.05 -21.64 -23.31
CA GLY A 343 -5.60 -21.73 -23.20
C GLY A 343 -4.90 -20.41 -22.85
N ARG A 344 -5.64 -19.35 -22.50
CA ARG A 344 -5.06 -18.04 -22.14
C ARG A 344 -5.08 -17.91 -20.61
N PRO A 345 -3.95 -18.17 -19.92
CA PRO A 345 -3.90 -17.97 -18.48
C PRO A 345 -3.98 -16.49 -18.12
N GLU A 346 -4.32 -16.21 -16.85
CA GLU A 346 -4.21 -14.86 -16.30
C GLU A 346 -2.75 -14.42 -16.26
N VAL A 347 -2.47 -13.16 -16.59
CA VAL A 347 -1.09 -12.63 -16.62
C VAL A 347 -0.52 -12.38 -15.21
N ALA A 348 -1.37 -12.32 -14.19
CA ALA A 348 -0.98 -11.92 -12.83
C ALA A 348 0.25 -12.66 -12.26
N PRO A 349 0.42 -13.99 -12.43
CA PRO A 349 1.61 -14.70 -11.95
C PRO A 349 2.93 -14.27 -12.59
N TRP A 350 2.92 -13.70 -13.80
CA TRP A 350 4.12 -13.12 -14.41
C TRP A 350 4.39 -11.70 -13.95
N LEU A 351 3.39 -11.01 -13.40
CA LEU A 351 3.54 -9.65 -12.86
C LEU A 351 3.97 -9.66 -11.39
N ARG A 352 3.36 -10.52 -10.57
CA ARG A 352 3.56 -10.55 -9.11
C ARG A 352 4.11 -11.86 -8.58
N GLY A 353 4.23 -12.89 -9.42
CA GLY A 353 4.56 -14.24 -8.97
C GLY A 353 3.38 -14.97 -8.34
N TRP A 354 3.61 -16.20 -7.92
CA TRP A 354 2.73 -16.97 -7.05
C TRP A 354 2.96 -16.50 -5.61
N VAL A 355 2.16 -15.51 -5.23
CA VAL A 355 2.12 -14.96 -3.87
C VAL A 355 0.82 -15.40 -3.20
N ASP A 356 0.90 -15.76 -1.91
CA ASP A 356 -0.26 -15.98 -1.07
C ASP A 356 -0.85 -14.64 -0.59
N ASP A 357 -1.08 -13.73 -1.55
CA ASP A 357 -1.71 -12.44 -1.26
C ASP A 357 -3.14 -12.67 -0.80
N LYS A 358 -3.51 -12.06 0.33
CA LYS A 358 -4.90 -12.05 0.75
C LYS A 358 -5.72 -11.32 -0.32
N PRO A 359 -6.93 -11.82 -0.66
CA PRO A 359 -7.79 -11.14 -1.62
C PRO A 359 -8.01 -9.69 -1.24
N GLN A 360 -7.98 -8.79 -2.23
CA GLN A 360 -8.20 -7.35 -2.05
C GLN A 360 -9.58 -6.94 -2.58
N THR A 361 -10.12 -5.88 -2.02
CA THR A 361 -11.36 -5.22 -2.44
C THR A 361 -11.13 -3.72 -2.43
N VAL A 362 -11.57 -3.05 -3.50
CA VAL A 362 -11.58 -1.58 -3.56
C VAL A 362 -12.90 -1.10 -2.99
N VAL A 363 -12.88 -0.10 -2.11
CA VAL A 363 -14.07 0.51 -1.50
C VAL A 363 -14.08 2.00 -1.85
N LEU A 364 -15.25 2.52 -2.18
CA LEU A 364 -15.46 3.95 -2.39
C LEU A 364 -16.84 4.39 -1.89
N TRP A 365 -17.02 5.68 -1.64
CA TRP A 365 -18.25 6.25 -1.09
C TRP A 365 -18.86 7.25 -2.05
N ARG A 366 -20.18 7.15 -2.25
CA ARG A 366 -20.94 8.08 -3.08
C ARG A 366 -22.20 8.58 -2.37
N ALA A 367 -22.55 9.83 -2.67
CA ALA A 367 -23.83 10.41 -2.28
C ALA A 367 -24.98 9.74 -3.03
N HIS A 368 -24.78 9.50 -4.32
CA HIS A 368 -25.76 8.94 -5.22
C HIS A 368 -25.39 7.51 -5.60
N LEU A 369 -26.34 6.60 -5.42
CA LEU A 369 -26.26 5.24 -5.95
C LEU A 369 -27.43 5.05 -6.93
N PRO A 370 -27.25 4.31 -8.04
CA PRO A 370 -28.32 3.96 -8.97
C PRO A 370 -29.24 2.88 -8.35
N ILE A 371 -29.94 3.26 -7.29
CA ILE A 371 -30.88 2.43 -6.54
C ILE A 371 -32.25 2.55 -7.21
N PRO A 372 -32.93 1.44 -7.53
CA PRO A 372 -34.30 1.51 -8.00
C PRO A 372 -35.22 1.93 -6.85
N ALA A 373 -36.32 2.62 -7.15
CA ALA A 373 -37.42 2.81 -6.20
C ALA A 373 -37.81 1.46 -5.54
N PRO A 374 -38.36 1.44 -4.31
CA PRO A 374 -38.24 0.31 -3.38
C PRO A 374 -38.47 -1.07 -4.02
N LEU A 375 -37.66 -2.03 -3.54
CA LEU A 375 -37.50 -3.39 -4.06
C LEU A 375 -38.71 -4.36 -4.04
N PRO A 376 -39.94 -4.07 -3.55
CA PRO A 376 -41.02 -5.06 -3.65
C PRO A 376 -41.46 -5.42 -5.08
N GLU A 377 -41.10 -4.66 -6.12
CA GLU A 377 -41.74 -4.77 -7.45
C GLU A 377 -40.81 -5.05 -8.65
N LEU A 378 -39.59 -5.57 -8.47
CA LEU A 378 -38.84 -6.16 -9.59
C LEU A 378 -39.30 -7.62 -9.84
N GLU A 379 -40.59 -7.79 -10.10
CA GLU A 379 -41.25 -9.09 -10.19
C GLU A 379 -40.75 -9.92 -11.39
N ASN A 380 -40.30 -9.27 -12.48
CA ASN A 380 -39.93 -9.97 -13.71
C ASN A 380 -38.45 -9.80 -14.13
N LYS A 381 -37.98 -10.71 -15.00
CA LYS A 381 -36.58 -10.71 -15.50
C LYS A 381 -36.23 -9.48 -16.35
N ARG A 382 -37.24 -8.79 -16.90
CA ARG A 382 -37.05 -7.65 -17.82
C ARG A 382 -36.66 -6.41 -17.04
N GLU A 383 -37.38 -6.09 -15.96
CA GLU A 383 -37.08 -4.94 -15.11
C GLU A 383 -35.70 -5.06 -14.45
N ARG A 384 -35.32 -6.26 -13.97
CA ARG A 384 -33.96 -6.53 -13.47
C ARG A 384 -32.88 -6.27 -14.52
N ARG A 385 -33.14 -6.61 -15.78
CA ARG A 385 -32.19 -6.38 -16.89
C ARG A 385 -32.09 -4.90 -17.23
N ASP A 386 -33.18 -4.15 -17.14
CA ASP A 386 -33.18 -2.73 -17.41
C ASP A 386 -32.49 -1.96 -16.27
N TRP A 387 -32.70 -2.34 -15.01
CA TRP A 387 -31.92 -1.82 -13.87
C TRP A 387 -30.40 -2.08 -14.00
N HIS A 388 -29.98 -3.27 -14.43
CA HIS A 388 -28.55 -3.53 -14.69
C HIS A 388 -27.97 -2.62 -15.78
N LYS A 389 -28.77 -2.24 -16.79
CA LYS A 389 -28.32 -1.27 -17.81
C LYS A 389 -28.21 0.13 -17.21
N ASP A 390 -29.14 0.53 -16.36
CA ASP A 390 -29.12 1.84 -15.71
C ASP A 390 -27.90 1.97 -14.80
N ILE A 391 -27.57 0.92 -14.04
CA ILE A 391 -26.32 0.84 -13.26
C ILE A 391 -25.10 0.97 -14.18
N ALA A 392 -25.07 0.21 -15.28
CA ALA A 392 -23.96 0.25 -16.21
C ALA A 392 -23.80 1.64 -16.84
N ALA A 393 -24.90 2.28 -17.24
CA ALA A 393 -24.92 3.64 -17.79
C ALA A 393 -24.45 4.67 -16.75
N TYR A 394 -24.89 4.53 -15.49
CA TYR A 394 -24.46 5.38 -14.39
C TYR A 394 -22.94 5.29 -14.21
N PHE A 395 -22.36 4.09 -14.08
CA PHE A 395 -20.91 3.93 -13.89
C PHE A 395 -20.09 4.18 -15.17
N GLU A 396 -20.69 4.13 -16.35
CA GLU A 396 -20.05 4.62 -17.58
C GLU A 396 -19.96 6.15 -17.60
N ALA A 397 -21.00 6.85 -17.14
CA ALA A 397 -21.02 8.30 -17.03
C ALA A 397 -20.16 8.79 -15.85
N THR A 398 -20.08 7.99 -14.79
CA THR A 398 -19.42 8.33 -13.52
C THR A 398 -18.44 7.23 -13.08
N PRO A 399 -17.39 6.94 -13.86
CA PRO A 399 -16.46 5.86 -13.52
C PRO A 399 -15.79 6.12 -12.16
N PRO A 400 -15.54 5.07 -11.35
CA PRO A 400 -14.76 5.19 -10.11
C PRO A 400 -13.43 5.92 -10.32
N HIS A 401 -13.26 7.08 -9.70
CA HIS A 401 -12.02 7.84 -9.79
C HIS A 401 -11.00 7.38 -8.75
N VAL A 402 -9.70 7.48 -9.06
CA VAL A 402 -8.62 7.00 -8.17
C VAL A 402 -8.65 7.70 -6.80
N SER A 403 -9.06 8.98 -6.75
CA SER A 403 -9.21 9.72 -5.49
C SER A 403 -10.32 9.17 -4.58
N GLU A 404 -11.33 8.49 -5.14
CA GLU A 404 -12.41 7.87 -4.36
C GLU A 404 -12.00 6.50 -3.78
N GLN A 405 -10.98 5.86 -4.34
CA GLN A 405 -10.68 4.45 -4.11
C GLN A 405 -9.81 4.22 -2.87
N LEU A 406 -10.26 3.31 -2.01
CA LEU A 406 -9.51 2.69 -0.93
C LEU A 406 -9.37 1.19 -1.19
N GLU A 407 -8.16 0.70 -1.42
CA GLU A 407 -7.91 -0.74 -1.59
C GLU A 407 -7.35 -1.36 -0.31
N THR A 408 -7.97 -2.45 0.16
CA THR A 408 -7.50 -3.21 1.33
C THR A 408 -7.99 -4.66 1.28
N GLU A 409 -7.53 -5.47 2.24
CA GLU A 409 -7.83 -6.89 2.31
C GLU A 409 -9.34 -7.13 2.42
N THR A 410 -9.89 -8.00 1.57
CA THR A 410 -11.33 -8.29 1.45
C THR A 410 -11.97 -8.67 2.78
N HIS A 411 -11.25 -9.39 3.64
CA HIS A 411 -11.79 -9.76 4.95
C HIS A 411 -11.98 -8.55 5.87
N LEU A 412 -11.06 -7.55 5.82
CA LEU A 412 -11.20 -6.31 6.57
C LEU A 412 -12.41 -5.50 6.06
N VAL A 413 -12.63 -5.47 4.73
CA VAL A 413 -13.82 -4.83 4.14
C VAL A 413 -15.10 -5.53 4.58
N ALA A 414 -15.15 -6.86 4.51
CA ALA A 414 -16.33 -7.62 4.92
C ALA A 414 -16.64 -7.45 6.42
N ASP A 415 -15.62 -7.58 7.27
CA ASP A 415 -15.77 -7.43 8.73
C ASP A 415 -16.19 -5.99 9.09
N TRP A 416 -15.62 -4.98 8.41
CA TRP A 416 -16.01 -3.57 8.53
C TRP A 416 -17.45 -3.33 8.11
N LEU A 417 -17.86 -3.81 6.93
CA LEU A 417 -19.17 -3.58 6.35
C LEU A 417 -20.28 -4.19 7.22
N VAL A 418 -20.03 -5.41 7.74
CA VAL A 418 -20.95 -6.09 8.66
C VAL A 418 -21.04 -5.35 10.00
N ALA A 419 -19.91 -4.86 10.54
CA ALA A 419 -19.93 -4.06 11.75
C ALA A 419 -20.72 -2.75 11.57
N ARG A 420 -20.55 -2.06 10.44
CA ARG A 420 -21.36 -0.87 10.11
C ARG A 420 -22.84 -1.20 9.95
N ALA A 421 -23.17 -2.30 9.28
CA ALA A 421 -24.56 -2.73 9.13
C ALA A 421 -25.23 -3.03 10.48
N LYS A 422 -24.48 -3.63 11.40
CA LYS A 422 -24.91 -3.84 12.79
C LYS A 422 -25.22 -2.52 13.48
N ASP A 423 -24.27 -1.58 13.48
CA ASP A 423 -24.41 -0.32 14.18
C ASP A 423 -25.58 0.52 13.62
N LEU A 424 -25.77 0.53 12.30
CA LEU A 424 -26.88 1.26 11.66
C LEU A 424 -28.27 0.69 11.99
N ILE A 425 -28.38 -0.64 12.19
CA ILE A 425 -29.66 -1.28 12.58
C ILE A 425 -29.91 -1.18 14.08
N GLU A 426 -28.89 -1.39 14.90
CA GLU A 426 -29.04 -1.41 16.37
C GLU A 426 -29.06 0.00 16.99
N GLN A 427 -28.43 0.99 16.33
CA GLN A 427 -28.27 2.36 16.85
C GLN A 427 -28.50 3.44 15.77
N PRO A 428 -29.69 3.49 15.14
CA PRO A 428 -29.94 4.40 14.02
C PRO A 428 -29.78 5.90 14.36
N GLU A 429 -30.03 6.31 15.60
CA GLU A 429 -30.09 7.74 15.98
C GLU A 429 -28.97 8.20 16.95
N ALA A 430 -28.11 7.30 17.45
CA ALA A 430 -27.25 7.61 18.59
C ALA A 430 -25.97 8.43 18.24
N GLU A 431 -25.51 8.43 16.98
CA GLU A 431 -24.17 8.94 16.65
C GLU A 431 -24.06 9.80 15.38
N PHE A 432 -25.16 10.08 14.66
CA PHE A 432 -25.14 10.96 13.48
C PHE A 432 -25.28 12.44 13.89
N LYS A 433 -24.41 12.92 14.78
CA LYS A 433 -24.31 14.36 15.08
C LYS A 433 -23.50 15.02 13.96
N ALA A 434 -24.20 15.75 13.09
CA ALA A 434 -23.63 16.52 12.00
C ALA A 434 -22.46 17.41 12.47
N GLN A 435 -21.33 17.35 11.77
CA GLN A 435 -20.38 18.47 11.73
C GLN A 435 -21.07 19.61 10.96
N ASN A 436 -21.20 20.76 11.61
CA ASN A 436 -21.90 21.96 11.17
C ASN A 436 -21.17 22.65 9.99
N ASP A 437 -21.19 22.06 8.80
CA ASP A 437 -20.58 22.67 7.60
C ASP A 437 -21.60 22.83 6.47
N GLY A 438 -22.80 23.37 6.74
CA GLY A 438 -23.69 24.04 5.76
C GLY A 438 -24.11 23.31 4.47
N ARG A 439 -23.65 22.07 4.22
CA ARG A 439 -24.03 21.22 3.09
C ARG A 439 -25.33 20.50 3.45
N PRO A 440 -26.23 20.26 2.48
CA PRO A 440 -27.48 19.57 2.75
C PRO A 440 -27.19 18.09 3.06
N CYS A 441 -26.95 17.78 4.34
CA CYS A 441 -27.00 16.42 4.84
C CYS A 441 -28.47 16.11 5.08
N SER A 442 -29.16 15.42 4.15
CA SER A 442 -30.42 14.77 4.53
C SER A 442 -30.08 13.72 5.60
N ASN A 443 -30.86 13.70 6.69
CA ASN A 443 -30.72 12.81 7.84
C ASN A 443 -31.08 11.34 7.51
N ASP A 444 -30.83 10.88 6.28
CA ASP A 444 -31.36 9.61 5.80
C ASP A 444 -30.46 8.45 6.22
N VAL A 445 -30.55 8.10 7.50
CA VAL A 445 -30.11 6.79 7.99
C VAL A 445 -30.79 5.72 7.12
N PRO A 446 -30.04 4.82 6.47
CA PRO A 446 -30.63 3.85 5.56
C PRO A 446 -31.57 2.91 6.30
N PHE A 447 -32.74 2.64 5.72
CA PHE A 447 -33.65 1.62 6.23
C PHE A 447 -33.06 0.22 6.02
N PRO A 448 -33.49 -0.80 6.79
CA PRO A 448 -32.98 -2.16 6.64
C PRO A 448 -33.09 -2.72 5.21
N GLU A 449 -34.11 -2.34 4.45
CA GLU A 449 -34.32 -2.84 3.09
C GLU A 449 -33.63 -2.00 2.01
N ASP A 450 -32.97 -0.90 2.39
CA ASP A 450 -32.24 -0.05 1.44
C ASP A 450 -30.99 -0.75 0.92
N ILE A 451 -30.71 -0.57 -0.37
CA ILE A 451 -29.41 -0.92 -0.95
C ILE A 451 -28.39 0.10 -0.42
N VAL A 452 -27.38 -0.40 0.28
CA VAL A 452 -26.32 0.42 0.87
C VAL A 452 -24.97 0.23 0.18
N ALA A 453 -24.82 -0.81 -0.64
CA ALA A 453 -23.61 -1.05 -1.41
C ALA A 453 -23.86 -1.79 -2.73
N ILE A 454 -23.07 -1.46 -3.76
CA ILE A 454 -23.06 -2.11 -5.08
C ILE A 454 -21.64 -2.58 -5.37
N ALA A 455 -21.46 -3.86 -5.68
CA ALA A 455 -20.20 -4.43 -6.13
C ALA A 455 -20.12 -4.48 -7.66
N LEU A 456 -19.00 -4.01 -8.20
CA LEU A 456 -18.62 -4.03 -9.60
C LEU A 456 -17.50 -5.04 -9.84
N ASN A 457 -17.51 -5.71 -11.00
CA ASN A 457 -16.42 -6.60 -11.41
C ASN A 457 -15.20 -5.81 -11.94
N ARG A 458 -14.16 -6.51 -12.41
CA ARG A 458 -12.93 -5.89 -12.95
C ARG A 458 -13.17 -5.06 -14.21
N GLU A 459 -14.25 -5.34 -14.93
CA GLU A 459 -14.71 -4.59 -16.09
C GLU A 459 -15.63 -3.40 -15.73
N SER A 460 -15.77 -3.09 -14.44
CA SER A 460 -16.69 -2.07 -13.91
C SER A 460 -18.16 -2.34 -14.20
N GLU A 461 -18.53 -3.59 -14.51
CA GLU A 461 -19.91 -4.02 -14.71
C GLU A 461 -20.54 -4.45 -13.38
N PHE A 462 -21.86 -4.27 -13.26
CA PHE A 462 -22.63 -4.70 -12.09
C PHE A 462 -22.42 -6.20 -11.79
N ALA A 463 -22.07 -6.51 -10.55
CA ALA A 463 -21.94 -7.87 -10.08
C ALA A 463 -23.00 -8.23 -9.02
N GLN A 464 -23.19 -7.39 -8.02
CA GLN A 464 -24.13 -7.65 -6.92
C GLN A 464 -24.51 -6.34 -6.19
N ALA A 465 -25.72 -6.24 -5.66
CA ALA A 465 -26.12 -5.21 -4.69
C ALA A 465 -26.33 -5.85 -3.31
N PHE A 466 -26.16 -5.06 -2.25
CA PHE A 466 -26.35 -5.50 -0.88
C PHE A 466 -27.29 -4.56 -0.14
N THR A 467 -28.33 -5.13 0.48
CA THR A 467 -29.17 -4.38 1.41
C THR A 467 -28.57 -4.36 2.82
N LEU A 468 -28.99 -3.39 3.63
CA LEU A 468 -28.55 -3.29 5.01
C LEU A 468 -28.94 -4.56 5.82
N ARG A 469 -30.14 -5.07 5.60
CA ARG A 469 -30.68 -6.31 6.20
C ARG A 469 -29.87 -7.53 5.80
N GLU A 470 -29.50 -7.64 4.52
CA GLU A 470 -28.68 -8.75 4.04
C GLU A 470 -27.34 -8.79 4.76
N LEU A 471 -26.66 -7.66 4.86
CA LEU A 471 -25.37 -7.55 5.56
C LEU A 471 -25.48 -7.88 7.05
N PHE A 472 -26.59 -7.50 7.69
CA PHE A 472 -26.86 -7.83 9.09
C PHE A 472 -26.99 -9.33 9.36
N ASN A 473 -27.35 -10.14 8.37
CA ASN A 473 -27.44 -11.61 8.53
C ASN A 473 -26.08 -12.26 8.84
N ALA A 474 -24.97 -11.54 8.65
CA ALA A 474 -23.63 -11.98 9.04
C ALA A 474 -23.32 -11.75 10.54
N VAL A 475 -24.17 -11.01 11.25
CA VAL A 475 -23.96 -10.65 12.67
C VAL A 475 -24.38 -11.82 13.56
N VAL A 476 -23.46 -12.27 14.42
CA VAL A 476 -23.78 -13.26 15.46
C VAL A 476 -24.33 -12.52 16.69
N GLN A 477 -25.60 -12.75 17.00
CA GLN A 477 -26.26 -12.15 18.17
C GLN A 477 -25.84 -12.83 19.48
N LYS A 478 -25.92 -12.08 20.58
CA LYS A 478 -25.61 -12.60 21.92
C LYS A 478 -26.68 -13.63 22.32
N GLY A 479 -26.25 -14.86 22.63
CA GLY A 479 -27.17 -15.97 22.93
C GLY A 479 -27.59 -16.79 21.71
N ALA A 480 -27.05 -16.52 20.52
CA ALA A 480 -27.35 -17.27 19.30
C ALA A 480 -27.05 -18.77 19.46
N SER A 481 -27.95 -19.59 18.93
CA SER A 481 -27.80 -21.04 18.79
C SER A 481 -26.62 -21.39 17.88
N GLU A 482 -26.12 -22.64 17.98
CA GLU A 482 -25.06 -23.12 17.09
C GLU A 482 -25.46 -23.11 15.61
N GLU A 483 -26.75 -23.26 15.30
CA GLU A 483 -27.27 -23.16 13.93
C GLU A 483 -27.20 -21.74 13.39
N GLU A 484 -27.57 -20.74 14.20
CA GLU A 484 -27.49 -19.33 13.82
C GLU A 484 -26.03 -18.90 13.61
N LYS A 485 -25.11 -19.34 14.49
CA LYS A 485 -23.66 -19.10 14.31
C LYS A 485 -23.15 -19.68 13.00
N LYS A 486 -23.56 -20.91 12.65
CA LYS A 486 -23.20 -21.55 11.37
C LYS A 486 -23.77 -20.79 10.17
N ARG A 487 -25.01 -20.31 10.24
CA ARG A 487 -25.64 -19.51 9.17
C ARG A 487 -24.93 -18.18 8.97
N ALA A 488 -24.64 -17.44 10.04
CA ALA A 488 -23.91 -16.18 10.00
C ALA A 488 -22.50 -16.37 9.41
N LYS A 489 -21.77 -17.41 9.84
CA LYS A 489 -20.46 -17.77 9.27
C LYS A 489 -20.54 -18.08 7.77
N LYS A 490 -21.52 -18.91 7.36
CA LYS A 490 -21.74 -19.22 5.94
C LYS A 490 -22.09 -17.98 5.11
N PHE A 491 -22.81 -17.02 5.69
CA PHE A 491 -23.09 -15.75 5.03
C PHE A 491 -21.81 -14.91 4.92
N MET A 492 -21.04 -14.79 6.00
CA MET A 492 -19.76 -14.08 6.01
C MET A 492 -18.77 -14.63 4.96
N ASP A 493 -18.65 -15.95 4.85
CA ASP A 493 -17.78 -16.59 3.85
C ASP A 493 -18.24 -16.29 2.42
N ARG A 494 -19.56 -16.29 2.17
CA ARG A 494 -20.14 -15.90 0.87
C ARG A 494 -19.93 -14.42 0.56
N LEU A 495 -20.06 -13.55 1.55
CA LEU A 495 -19.81 -12.11 1.41
C LEU A 495 -18.33 -11.86 1.08
N LYS A 496 -17.40 -12.51 1.80
CA LYS A 496 -15.97 -12.42 1.50
C LYS A 496 -15.70 -12.84 0.06
N HIS A 497 -16.22 -13.99 -0.37
CA HIS A 497 -16.06 -14.45 -1.75
C HIS A 497 -16.67 -13.49 -2.78
N SER A 498 -17.84 -12.92 -2.49
CA SER A 498 -18.50 -12.00 -3.42
C SER A 498 -17.80 -10.65 -3.53
N LEU A 499 -16.92 -10.27 -2.61
CA LEU A 499 -16.15 -9.02 -2.63
C LEU A 499 -14.74 -9.16 -3.22
N MET A 500 -14.22 -10.39 -3.39
CA MET A 500 -12.86 -10.64 -3.88
C MET A 500 -12.62 -10.01 -5.26
N SER A 501 -11.56 -9.19 -5.38
CA SER A 501 -11.18 -8.51 -6.63
C SER A 501 -12.29 -7.63 -7.23
N LYS A 502 -13.20 -7.10 -6.40
CA LYS A 502 -14.30 -6.22 -6.82
C LYS A 502 -14.11 -4.80 -6.29
N THR A 503 -14.82 -3.88 -6.92
CA THR A 503 -14.99 -2.50 -6.43
C THR A 503 -16.36 -2.39 -5.77
N LEU A 504 -16.38 -2.10 -4.48
CA LEU A 504 -17.57 -1.88 -3.67
C LEU A 504 -17.85 -0.38 -3.57
N VAL A 505 -18.94 0.05 -4.17
CA VAL A 505 -19.46 1.42 -4.11
C VAL A 505 -20.48 1.47 -2.98
N VAL A 506 -20.18 2.23 -1.94
CA VAL A 506 -20.95 2.30 -0.69
C VAL A 506 -21.67 3.64 -0.59
N ARG A 507 -22.90 3.64 -0.08
CA ARG A 507 -23.63 4.88 0.23
C ARG A 507 -22.88 5.65 1.32
N TYR A 508 -22.69 6.95 1.14
CA TYR A 508 -21.96 7.79 2.09
C TYR A 508 -22.47 7.73 3.54
N THR A 509 -23.79 7.52 3.73
CA THR A 509 -24.44 7.40 5.05
C THR A 509 -24.02 6.16 5.83
N VAL A 510 -23.40 5.17 5.19
CA VAL A 510 -22.78 4.04 5.89
C VAL A 510 -21.60 4.50 6.76
N GLY A 511 -20.94 5.61 6.39
CA GLY A 511 -19.79 6.15 7.09
C GLY A 511 -18.60 5.19 7.08
N GLY A 512 -17.87 5.14 8.18
CA GLY A 512 -16.84 4.13 8.43
C GLY A 512 -15.46 4.44 7.86
N LEU A 513 -15.22 5.67 7.40
CA LEU A 513 -13.92 6.17 6.95
C LEU A 513 -13.40 7.19 7.97
N ASP A 514 -12.22 6.97 8.54
CA ASP A 514 -11.61 7.92 9.47
C ASP A 514 -10.87 9.07 8.76
N GLU A 515 -10.43 10.07 9.54
CA GLU A 515 -9.68 11.24 9.07
C GLU A 515 -8.35 10.88 8.39
N THR A 516 -7.81 9.68 8.65
CA THR A 516 -6.59 9.18 8.01
C THR A 516 -6.89 8.44 6.71
N GLY A 517 -8.15 8.39 6.28
CA GLY A 517 -8.62 7.72 5.08
C GLY A 517 -8.56 6.20 5.18
N THR A 518 -8.67 5.63 6.39
CA THR A 518 -8.69 4.17 6.61
C THR A 518 -10.04 3.68 7.14
N LEU A 519 -10.33 2.40 6.94
CA LEU A 519 -11.58 1.80 7.41
C LEU A 519 -11.63 1.70 8.94
N LYS A 520 -12.68 2.27 9.53
CA LYS A 520 -12.93 2.24 10.97
C LYS A 520 -14.43 2.15 11.25
N SER A 521 -14.88 0.99 11.72
CA SER A 521 -16.32 0.70 11.91
C SER A 521 -17.01 1.63 12.91
N LYS A 522 -16.28 2.19 13.88
CA LYS A 522 -16.84 3.11 14.88
C LYS A 522 -17.02 4.55 14.39
N VAL A 523 -16.67 4.86 13.13
CA VAL A 523 -16.89 6.19 12.56
C VAL A 523 -18.26 6.21 11.90
N SER A 524 -19.21 6.90 12.51
CA SER A 524 -20.58 7.07 11.99
C SER A 524 -20.70 8.17 10.95
N ALA A 525 -19.83 9.19 11.03
CA ALA A 525 -19.87 10.35 10.16
C ALA A 525 -19.68 9.96 8.69
N ALA A 526 -20.35 10.70 7.81
CA ALA A 526 -20.09 10.67 6.38
C ALA A 526 -18.62 11.04 6.11
N PRO A 527 -17.99 10.47 5.06
CA PRO A 527 -16.70 10.95 4.59
C PRO A 527 -16.72 12.47 4.35
N ALA A 528 -15.68 13.18 4.80
CA ALA A 528 -15.57 14.63 4.63
C ALA A 528 -15.57 15.09 3.16
N TRP A 529 -15.18 14.18 2.25
CA TRP A 529 -15.16 14.39 0.82
C TRP A 529 -15.84 13.23 0.08
N LEU A 530 -16.64 13.57 -0.93
CA LEU A 530 -17.34 12.66 -1.83
C LEU A 530 -17.13 13.15 -3.27
N GLY A 531 -16.62 12.28 -4.14
CA GLY A 531 -16.26 12.66 -5.50
C GLY A 531 -17.45 13.10 -6.34
N ASP A 532 -18.59 12.42 -6.18
CA ASP A 532 -19.82 12.68 -6.93
C ASP A 532 -20.57 13.96 -6.51
N LEU A 533 -20.06 14.70 -5.52
CA LEU A 533 -20.57 16.00 -5.08
C LEU A 533 -19.56 17.16 -5.25
N ASP A 534 -18.32 16.89 -5.65
CA ASP A 534 -17.31 17.96 -5.83
C ASP A 534 -17.54 18.62 -7.20
N GLU A 535 -17.81 19.93 -7.25
CA GLU A 535 -17.98 20.65 -8.52
C GLU A 535 -16.70 20.66 -9.38
N ARG A 536 -15.54 20.46 -8.75
CA ARG A 536 -14.25 20.28 -9.45
C ARG A 536 -14.09 18.87 -10.03
N TRP A 537 -15.05 17.98 -9.76
CA TRP A 537 -15.21 16.70 -10.43
C TRP A 537 -15.76 16.95 -11.84
N GLU A 538 -14.95 17.62 -12.67
CA GLU A 538 -15.08 17.53 -14.11
C GLU A 538 -14.12 16.44 -14.60
N PRO A 539 -14.61 15.22 -14.91
CA PRO A 539 -14.12 14.62 -16.13
C PRO A 539 -14.62 15.55 -17.24
N GLU A 540 -13.73 16.24 -17.96
CA GLU A 540 -14.09 17.11 -19.11
C GLU A 540 -14.93 16.40 -20.20
N ALA A 541 -15.25 15.12 -20.04
CA ALA A 541 -16.29 14.42 -20.77
C ALA A 541 -17.39 13.92 -19.83
N ARG A 542 -18.61 14.46 -20.03
CA ARG A 542 -19.91 13.93 -19.61
C ARG A 542 -20.36 14.32 -18.20
N LYS A 543 -20.94 15.53 -18.08
CA LYS A 543 -22.02 15.74 -17.11
C LYS A 543 -23.13 14.73 -17.42
N PRO A 544 -23.56 13.87 -16.47
CA PRO A 544 -24.73 13.03 -16.65
C PRO A 544 -25.92 13.93 -16.99
N ASP A 545 -26.68 13.57 -18.01
CA ASP A 545 -27.96 14.21 -18.31
C ASP A 545 -28.81 14.18 -17.03
N GLN A 546 -29.26 15.34 -16.53
CA GLN A 546 -30.00 15.46 -15.26
C GLN A 546 -31.28 14.60 -15.24
N ARG A 547 -31.71 14.08 -16.40
CA ARG A 547 -32.79 13.10 -16.55
C ARG A 547 -32.46 11.68 -16.07
N ALA A 548 -31.20 11.34 -15.82
CA ALA A 548 -30.80 10.04 -15.27
C ALA A 548 -30.72 10.02 -13.73
N ILE A 549 -30.88 11.19 -13.09
CA ILE A 549 -30.82 11.39 -11.64
C ILE A 549 -32.22 11.67 -11.04
N GLN A 550 -33.25 11.79 -11.88
CA GLN A 550 -34.67 11.78 -11.49
C GLN A 550 -35.30 10.46 -11.92
#